data_AF-A0A4S3JFN4-F1
#
_entry.id   AF-A0A4S3JFN4-F1
#
_cell.length_a   1.000
_cell.length_b   1.000
_cell.length_c   1.000
_cell.angle_alpha   90.00
_cell.angle_beta   90.00
_cell.angle_gamma   90.00
#
_symmetry.space_group_name_H-M   'P 1'
#
loop_
_entity.id
_entity.type
_entity.pdbx_description
1 polymer ?
#
loop_
_entity_poly.entity_id
_entity_poly.type
_entity_poly.pdbx_seq_one_letter_code
_entity_poly.pdbx_strand_id
1 'polypeptide(L)'
;MITDQLGFGKIPTIVCTDSYSLYECLVKLGTTKEKRLMIDIMALRQSYERREIMEIRWINGSDNPADAMTKADPNRALEKFITTNTLRVRVEGWVERK
;
A
#
# COMPACT_ATOMS: atom_id res chain seq x y z
N MET A 1 4.35 -3.46 -18.87
CA MET A 1 3.99 -4.40 -17.78
C MET A 1 3.43 -5.67 -18.43
N ILE A 2 3.48 -6.85 -17.77
CA ILE A 2 2.94 -8.09 -18.36
C ILE A 2 1.46 -7.93 -18.74
N THR A 3 0.72 -7.11 -18.01
CA THR A 3 -0.68 -6.75 -18.28
C THR A 3 -0.85 -6.05 -19.64
N ASP A 4 0.05 -5.14 -20.02
CA ASP A 4 0.00 -4.46 -21.33
C ASP A 4 0.23 -5.47 -22.48
N GLN A 5 1.14 -6.42 -22.28
CA GLN A 5 1.43 -7.47 -23.28
C GLN A 5 0.26 -8.45 -23.44
N LEU A 6 -0.52 -8.64 -22.38
CA LEU A 6 -1.73 -9.48 -22.39
C LEU A 6 -2.98 -8.72 -22.87
N GLY A 7 -2.84 -7.45 -23.29
CA GLY A 7 -3.95 -6.62 -23.75
C GLY A 7 -4.90 -6.16 -22.65
N PHE A 8 -4.54 -6.34 -21.37
CA PHE A 8 -5.32 -5.80 -20.26
C PHE A 8 -5.14 -4.28 -20.19
N GLY A 9 -6.24 -3.56 -19.90
CA GLY A 9 -6.16 -2.15 -19.55
C GLY A 9 -5.34 -1.94 -18.27
N LYS A 10 -4.96 -0.68 -18.00
CA LYS A 10 -4.28 -0.34 -16.74
C LYS A 10 -5.13 -0.78 -15.55
N ILE A 11 -4.61 -1.71 -14.76
CA ILE A 11 -5.25 -2.16 -13.53
C ILE A 11 -4.95 -1.10 -12.46
N PRO A 12 -5.96 -0.50 -11.83
CA PRO A 12 -5.71 0.48 -10.78
C PRO A 12 -5.05 -0.20 -9.58
N THR A 13 -3.84 0.24 -9.24
CA THR A 13 -3.12 -0.26 -8.07
C THR A 13 -3.42 0.63 -6.87
N ILE A 14 -3.94 0.03 -5.80
CA ILE A 14 -4.16 0.69 -4.51
C ILE A 14 -3.14 0.14 -3.53
N VAL A 15 -2.32 1.01 -2.95
CA VAL A 15 -1.31 0.63 -1.95
C VAL A 15 -1.88 0.87 -0.56
N CYS A 16 -1.80 -0.14 0.30
CA CYS A 16 -2.21 -0.05 1.69
C CYS A 16 -1.00 -0.14 2.62
N THR A 17 -0.96 0.69 3.66
CA THR A 17 0.04 0.62 4.73
C THR A 17 -0.63 0.83 6.08
N ASP A 18 -0.19 0.10 7.11
CA ASP A 18 -0.56 0.34 8.50
C ASP A 18 0.41 1.25 9.24
N SER A 19 1.54 1.60 8.60
CA SER A 19 2.51 2.55 9.12
C SER A 19 2.07 3.98 8.84
N TYR A 20 1.56 4.64 9.89
CA TYR A 20 1.14 6.04 9.80
C TYR A 20 2.28 6.98 9.38
N SER A 21 3.51 6.74 9.86
CA SER A 21 4.67 7.58 9.51
C SER A 21 5.03 7.47 8.03
N LEU A 22 4.92 6.27 7.44
CA LEU A 22 5.12 6.07 6.00
C LEU A 22 4.01 6.73 5.20
N TYR A 23 2.75 6.54 5.60
CA TYR A 23 1.61 7.19 4.97
C TYR A 23 1.76 8.71 4.94
N GLU A 24 2.09 9.33 6.08
CA GLU A 24 2.32 10.77 6.18
C GLU A 24 3.46 11.22 5.27
N CYS A 25 4.56 10.45 5.18
CA CYS A 25 5.67 10.76 4.27
C CYS A 25 5.28 10.66 2.79
N LEU A 26 4.32 9.82 2.43
CA LEU A 26 3.87 9.68 1.04
C LEU A 26 2.86 10.76 0.66
N VAL A 27 1.93 11.07 1.57
CA VAL A 27 0.81 11.97 1.35
C VAL A 27 1.17 13.43 1.57
N LYS A 28 1.77 13.75 2.70
CA LYS A 28 2.24 15.09 2.98
C LYS A 28 3.60 15.19 2.29
N LEU A 29 3.93 16.34 1.71
CA LEU A 29 5.28 16.66 1.23
C LEU A 29 6.32 16.72 2.40
N GLY A 30 6.05 16.02 3.49
CA GLY A 30 6.96 15.78 4.59
C GLY A 30 8.26 15.18 4.08
N THR A 31 9.32 15.55 4.76
CA THR A 31 10.68 15.10 4.50
C THR A 31 11.10 14.18 5.63
N THR A 32 11.85 13.14 5.29
CA THR A 32 12.56 12.32 6.28
C THR A 32 14.05 12.70 6.24
N LYS A 33 14.74 12.61 7.38
CA LYS A 33 16.19 12.81 7.45
C LYS A 33 16.97 11.54 7.10
N GLU A 34 16.29 10.39 7.05
CA GLU A 34 16.92 9.11 6.73
C GLU A 34 17.13 9.00 5.22
N LYS A 35 18.39 8.88 4.81
CA LYS A 35 18.79 9.01 3.41
C LYS A 35 18.32 7.88 2.53
N ARG A 36 18.27 6.64 3.05
CA ARG A 36 17.83 5.48 2.27
C ARG A 36 16.32 5.53 2.03
N LEU A 37 15.55 5.84 3.06
CA LEU A 37 14.10 5.95 3.02
C LEU A 37 13.66 7.09 2.09
N MET A 38 14.43 8.18 1.97
CA MET A 38 14.16 9.21 0.97
C MET A 38 14.14 8.64 -0.45
N ILE A 39 15.05 7.73 -0.79
CA ILE A 39 15.11 7.12 -2.13
C ILE A 39 13.85 6.31 -2.40
N ASP A 40 13.43 5.47 -1.44
CA ASP A 40 12.24 4.64 -1.57
C ASP A 40 10.95 5.47 -1.64
N ILE A 41 10.84 6.53 -0.81
CA ILE A 41 9.71 7.47 -0.87
C ILE A 41 9.66 8.18 -2.22
N MET A 42 10.80 8.63 -2.76
CA MET A 42 10.86 9.28 -4.08
C MET A 42 10.42 8.34 -5.20
N ALA A 43 10.82 7.06 -5.14
CA ALA A 43 10.37 6.06 -6.11
C ALA A 43 8.84 5.87 -6.06
N LEU A 44 8.26 5.74 -4.85
CA LEU A 44 6.82 5.61 -4.68
C LEU A 44 6.04 6.84 -5.16
N ARG A 45 6.53 8.05 -4.85
CA ARG A 45 5.94 9.30 -5.36
C ARG A 45 6.01 9.37 -6.89
N GLN A 46 7.11 8.95 -7.49
CA GLN A 46 7.24 8.90 -8.95
C GLN A 46 6.25 7.89 -9.57
N SER A 47 6.05 6.72 -8.97
CA SER A 47 5.04 5.76 -9.42
C SER A 47 3.61 6.31 -9.29
N TYR A 48 3.33 7.06 -8.24
CA TYR A 48 2.07 7.81 -8.10
C TYR A 48 1.92 8.87 -9.21
N GLU A 49 2.97 9.63 -9.52
CA GLU A 49 3.00 10.60 -10.62
C GLU A 49 2.75 9.95 -11.99
N ARG A 50 3.31 8.76 -12.22
CA ARG A 50 3.16 7.97 -13.46
C ARG A 50 1.83 7.22 -13.57
N ARG A 51 0.96 7.29 -12.56
CA ARG A 51 -0.31 6.55 -12.48
C ARG A 51 -0.10 5.03 -12.46
N GLU A 52 1.00 4.58 -11.89
CA GLU A 52 1.24 3.17 -11.56
C GLU A 52 0.56 2.82 -10.23
N ILE A 53 0.51 3.80 -9.31
CA ILE A 53 -0.25 3.77 -8.06
C ILE A 53 -1.37 4.82 -8.17
N MET A 54 -2.61 4.41 -7.97
CA MET A 54 -3.79 5.28 -8.04
C MET A 54 -4.18 5.84 -6.68
N GLU A 55 -4.01 5.04 -5.63
CA GLU A 55 -4.39 5.41 -4.27
C GLU A 55 -3.38 4.90 -3.26
N ILE A 56 -3.24 5.66 -2.17
CA ILE A 56 -2.50 5.25 -0.98
C ILE A 56 -3.46 5.32 0.21
N ARG A 57 -3.63 4.20 0.89
CA ARG A 57 -4.55 4.04 2.03
C ARG A 57 -3.78 3.70 3.30
N TRP A 58 -4.05 4.46 4.35
CA TRP A 58 -3.68 4.09 5.71
C TRP A 58 -4.74 3.16 6.27
N ILE A 59 -4.32 2.00 6.76
CA ILE A 59 -5.20 0.93 7.23
C ILE A 59 -4.90 0.53 8.67
N ASN A 60 -5.88 -0.08 9.33
CA ASN A 60 -5.67 -0.64 10.65
C ASN A 60 -4.78 -1.91 10.57
N GLY A 61 -3.66 -1.93 11.30
CA GLY A 61 -2.69 -3.04 11.24
C GLY A 61 -3.26 -4.41 11.62
N SER A 62 -4.30 -4.48 12.46
CA SER A 62 -4.93 -5.77 12.79
C SER A 62 -5.66 -6.41 11.60
N ASP A 63 -5.96 -5.63 10.57
CA ASP A 63 -6.64 -6.06 9.36
C ASP A 63 -5.67 -6.20 8.18
N ASN A 64 -4.36 -5.97 8.39
CA ASN A 64 -3.34 -6.06 7.36
C ASN A 64 -2.86 -7.52 7.20
N PRO A 65 -3.17 -8.21 6.09
CA PRO A 65 -2.72 -9.59 5.89
C PRO A 65 -1.22 -9.68 5.59
N ALA A 66 -0.57 -8.59 5.17
CA ALA A 66 0.85 -8.57 4.86
C ALA A 66 1.73 -8.80 6.10
N ASP A 67 1.19 -8.53 7.29
CA ASP A 67 1.89 -8.76 8.56
C ASP A 67 2.27 -10.24 8.77
N ALA A 68 1.48 -11.18 8.25
CA ALA A 68 1.85 -12.61 8.30
C ALA A 68 3.09 -12.94 7.45
N MET A 69 3.46 -12.07 6.50
CA MET A 69 4.63 -12.28 5.65
C MET A 69 5.90 -11.69 6.25
N THR A 70 5.77 -10.76 7.21
CA THR A 70 6.90 -10.05 7.82
C THR A 70 7.17 -10.47 9.26
N LYS A 71 6.20 -11.09 9.93
CA LYS A 71 6.29 -11.56 11.31
C LYS A 71 6.29 -13.09 11.35
N ALA A 72 6.87 -13.63 12.43
CA ALA A 72 6.86 -15.08 12.68
C ALA A 72 5.48 -15.60 13.10
N ASP A 73 4.67 -14.73 13.72
CA ASP A 73 3.36 -15.10 14.25
C ASP A 73 2.28 -15.10 13.16
N PRO A 74 1.31 -16.02 13.26
CA PRO A 74 0.18 -16.08 12.33
C PRO A 74 -0.70 -14.83 12.45
N ASN A 75 -1.23 -14.37 11.31
CA ASN A 75 -2.09 -13.19 11.24
C ASN A 75 -3.55 -13.59 10.96
N ARG A 76 -4.46 -13.11 11.81
CA ARG A 76 -5.90 -13.40 11.70
C ARG A 76 -6.57 -12.80 10.46
N ALA A 77 -6.07 -11.67 9.94
CA ALA A 77 -6.55 -11.10 8.68
C ALA A 77 -6.22 -12.01 7.50
N LEU A 78 -5.01 -12.61 7.47
CA LEU A 78 -4.65 -13.58 6.44
C LEU A 78 -5.48 -14.87 6.56
N GLU A 79 -5.64 -15.41 7.77
CA GLU A 79 -6.48 -16.59 8.03
C GLU A 79 -7.93 -16.38 7.54
N LYS A 80 -8.54 -15.24 7.90
CA LYS A 80 -9.88 -14.87 7.43
C LYS A 80 -9.94 -14.75 5.92
N PHE A 81 -8.95 -14.13 5.28
CA PHE A 81 -8.89 -14.00 3.83
C PHE A 81 -8.87 -15.38 3.16
N ILE A 82 -8.01 -16.30 3.61
CA ILE A 82 -7.92 -17.66 3.06
C ILE A 82 -9.24 -18.42 3.28
N THR A 83 -9.84 -18.31 4.47
CA THR A 83 -11.04 -19.08 4.84
C THR A 83 -12.30 -18.59 4.13
N THR A 84 -12.42 -17.28 3.92
CA THR A 84 -13.65 -16.65 3.41
C THR A 84 -13.53 -16.12 1.98
N ASN A 85 -12.33 -16.22 1.39
CA ASN A 85 -11.96 -15.58 0.13
C ASN A 85 -12.30 -14.07 0.08
N THR A 86 -12.39 -13.43 1.25
CA THR A 86 -12.83 -12.05 1.39
C THR A 86 -11.89 -11.33 2.33
N LEU A 87 -11.32 -10.22 1.86
CA LEU A 87 -10.51 -9.34 2.68
C LEU A 87 -11.33 -8.09 3.05
N ARG A 88 -11.47 -7.83 4.36
CA ARG A 88 -12.07 -6.61 4.88
C ARG A 88 -11.00 -5.84 5.64
N VAL A 89 -10.74 -4.62 5.20
CA VAL A 89 -9.71 -3.76 5.77
C VAL A 89 -10.33 -2.45 6.21
N ARG A 90 -10.16 -2.07 7.48
CA ARG A 90 -10.52 -0.74 7.96
C ARG A 90 -9.53 0.29 7.44
N VAL A 91 -10.04 1.26 6.69
CA VAL A 91 -9.28 2.39 6.18
C VAL A 91 -9.41 3.54 7.16
N GLU A 92 -8.29 3.99 7.70
CA GLU A 92 -8.19 5.08 8.67
C GLU A 92 -7.94 6.44 7.97
N GLY A 93 -7.37 6.41 6.76
CA GLY A 93 -7.21 7.58 5.90
C GLY A 93 -6.80 7.18 4.48
N TRP A 94 -7.08 8.03 3.49
CA TRP A 94 -6.64 7.78 2.12
C TRP A 94 -6.41 9.07 1.35
N VAL A 95 -5.61 8.95 0.29
CA VAL A 95 -5.48 9.96 -0.75
C VAL A 95 -5.74 9.31 -2.09
N GLU A 96 -6.63 9.95 -2.84
CA GLU A 96 -6.99 9.59 -4.20
C GLU A 96 -6.50 10.69 -5.15
N ARG A 97 -5.93 10.26 -6.28
CA ARG A 97 -5.60 11.18 -7.36
C ARG A 97 -6.82 11.37 -8.27
N LYS A 98 -7.33 12.59 -8.35
CA LYS A 98 -8.32 12.99 -9.37
C LYS A 98 -7.67 13.17 -10.75
#